data_AF-A0A8S3ILM8-F1
#
_entry.id   AF-A0A8S3ILM8-F1
#
_cell.length_a   1.000
_cell.length_b   1.000
_cell.length_c   1.000
_cell.angle_alpha   90.00
_cell.angle_beta   90.00
_cell.angle_gamma   90.00
#
_symmetry.space_group_name_H-M   'P 1'
#
loop_
_entity.id
_entity.type
_entity.pdbx_description
1 polymer ?
#
loop_
_entity_poly.entity_id
_entity_poly.type
_entity_poly.pdbx_seq_one_letter_code
_entity_poly.pdbx_strand_id
1 'polypeptide(L)'
;VLKDLLNLELVGPFEILDDALKTCKTLPNMHLHYRYYYDTPEFMTLIRTLDKSSQFHIGYYRDSPDELPSFVASNNAIENNRFKLCGDNIFAAVHLYARAILKSNNKADVKTFISDLENYAKKHKFSLDETTPKINARKKKINCTLLNTLGMVVPCENDIGYRPVPFTKGSLSEILKKNIFSPCIR
;
A
#
# COMPACT_ATOMS: atom_id res chain seq x y z
N VAL A 1 21.26 4.26 3.30
CA VAL A 1 20.86 3.93 1.90
C VAL A 1 19.43 4.35 1.60
N LEU A 2 18.38 3.64 2.04
CA LEU A 2 16.99 4.05 1.70
C LEU A 2 16.65 5.46 2.20
N LYS A 3 17.02 5.80 3.45
CA LYS A 3 16.79 7.12 4.04
C LYS A 3 17.51 8.21 3.23
N ASP A 4 18.80 8.06 3.02
CA ASP A 4 19.63 9.10 2.41
C ASP A 4 19.42 9.24 0.89
N LEU A 5 19.20 8.12 0.20
CA LEU A 5 19.11 8.08 -1.26
C LEU A 5 17.70 8.33 -1.79
N LEU A 6 16.71 7.71 -1.15
CA LEU A 6 15.32 7.70 -1.62
C LEU A 6 14.38 8.47 -0.69
N ASN A 7 14.87 9.01 0.43
CA ASN A 7 14.05 9.67 1.44
C ASN A 7 12.95 8.76 2.02
N LEU A 8 13.26 7.46 2.14
CA LEU A 8 12.36 6.42 2.63
C LEU A 8 12.90 5.76 3.90
N GLU A 9 12.01 5.42 4.82
CA GLU A 9 12.33 4.74 6.07
C GLU A 9 11.47 3.49 6.26
N LEU A 10 12.12 2.38 6.64
CA LEU A 10 11.44 1.16 7.08
C LEU A 10 10.84 1.37 8.46
N VAL A 11 9.55 1.08 8.62
CA VAL A 11 8.76 1.34 9.82
C VAL A 11 7.83 0.18 10.17
N GLY A 12 7.02 0.33 11.21
CA GLY A 12 6.03 -0.66 11.63
C GLY A 12 6.72 -1.94 12.12
N PRO A 13 6.53 -3.10 11.46
CA PRO A 13 7.18 -4.34 11.88
C PRO A 13 8.71 -4.28 11.84
N PHE A 14 9.30 -3.42 11.01
CA PHE A 14 10.76 -3.29 10.94
C PHE A 14 11.36 -2.62 12.19
N GLU A 15 10.61 -1.79 12.91
CA GLU A 15 11.09 -1.21 14.17
C GLU A 15 11.17 -2.23 15.31
N ILE A 16 10.39 -3.32 15.22
CA ILE A 16 10.52 -4.46 16.13
C ILE A 16 11.83 -5.19 15.85
N LEU A 17 12.18 -5.36 14.57
CA LEU A 17 13.43 -6.03 14.16
C LEU A 17 14.67 -5.20 14.52
N ASP A 18 14.57 -3.87 14.47
CA ASP A 18 15.64 -2.94 14.84
C ASP A 18 15.69 -2.67 16.36
N ASP A 19 14.88 -3.39 17.16
CA ASP A 19 14.78 -3.22 18.61
C ASP A 19 14.43 -1.78 19.07
N ALA A 20 14.00 -0.92 18.15
CA ALA A 20 13.74 0.50 18.41
C ALA A 20 12.65 0.71 19.47
N LEU A 21 11.69 -0.21 19.56
CA LEU A 21 10.59 -0.18 20.52
C LEU A 21 10.97 -0.64 21.93
N LYS A 22 12.16 -1.22 22.15
CA LYS A 22 12.61 -1.65 23.50
C LYS A 22 12.77 -0.48 24.47
N THR A 23 12.99 0.72 23.95
CA THR A 23 13.14 1.94 24.75
C THR A 23 11.81 2.56 25.16
N CYS A 24 10.69 2.11 24.59
CA CYS A 24 9.37 2.59 24.92
C CYS A 24 8.90 1.99 26.27
N LYS A 25 8.58 2.86 27.23
CA LYS A 25 8.04 2.45 28.55
C LYS A 25 6.73 1.68 28.46
N THR A 26 5.93 1.97 27.42
CA THR A 26 4.70 1.27 27.08
C THR A 26 4.71 1.03 25.57
N LEU A 27 4.39 -0.20 25.16
CA LEU A 27 4.23 -0.48 23.74
C LEU A 27 2.99 0.29 23.21
N PRO A 28 3.12 1.02 22.10
CA PRO A 28 1.96 1.60 21.45
C PRO A 28 1.00 0.50 20.97
N ASN A 29 -0.24 0.87 20.68
CA ASN A 29 -1.13 -0.02 19.95
C ASN A 29 -0.55 -0.24 18.55
N MET A 30 0.05 -1.41 18.34
CA MET A 30 0.74 -1.77 17.09
C MET A 30 -0.20 -1.76 15.87
N HIS A 31 -1.51 -1.92 16.07
CA HIS A 31 -2.47 -1.81 14.97
C HIS A 31 -2.64 -0.38 14.47
N LEU A 32 -2.34 0.63 15.29
CA LEU A 32 -2.42 2.05 14.94
C LEU A 32 -1.06 2.65 14.61
N HIS A 33 0.03 1.93 14.93
CA HIS A 33 1.39 2.38 14.70
C HIS A 33 1.68 2.49 13.20
N TYR A 34 1.96 3.70 12.71
CA TYR A 34 2.07 4.04 11.28
C TYR A 34 0.83 3.73 10.43
N ARG A 35 -0.36 3.66 11.04
CA ARG A 35 -1.63 3.59 10.32
C ARG A 35 -2.07 4.99 9.91
N TYR A 36 -2.09 5.26 8.61
CA TYR A 36 -2.55 6.53 8.04
C TYR A 36 -4.07 6.58 7.95
N TYR A 37 -4.60 7.79 7.70
CA TYR A 37 -6.04 8.06 7.75
C TYR A 37 -6.89 7.19 6.81
N TYR A 38 -6.36 6.86 5.63
CA TYR A 38 -7.06 6.04 4.62
C TYR A 38 -6.68 4.55 4.64
N ASP A 39 -5.85 4.13 5.60
CA ASP A 39 -5.40 2.74 5.70
C ASP A 39 -6.51 1.86 6.24
N THR A 40 -7.01 0.96 5.39
CA THR A 40 -7.99 -0.05 5.80
C THR A 40 -7.33 -1.14 6.65
N PRO A 41 -8.09 -1.93 7.44
CA PRO A 41 -7.52 -2.96 8.30
C PRO A 41 -6.58 -3.94 7.56
N GLU A 42 -6.86 -4.23 6.30
CA GLU A 42 -6.08 -5.07 5.39
C GLU A 42 -4.70 -4.50 5.06
N PHE A 43 -4.54 -3.18 5.15
CA PHE A 43 -3.32 -2.47 4.81
C PHE A 43 -2.45 -2.24 6.05
N MET A 44 -1.17 -2.62 5.94
CA MET A 44 -0.18 -2.48 7.00
C MET A 44 1.09 -1.84 6.46
N THR A 45 1.36 -0.62 6.91
CA THR A 45 2.54 0.18 6.50
C THR A 45 3.85 -0.49 6.87
N LEU A 46 4.79 -0.44 5.93
CA LEU A 46 6.14 -0.99 6.04
C LEU A 46 7.23 0.05 5.79
N ILE A 47 6.94 1.00 4.91
CA ILE A 47 7.86 2.06 4.50
C ILE A 47 7.09 3.36 4.50
N ARG A 48 7.68 4.42 5.04
CA ARG A 48 7.16 5.79 4.91
C ARG A 48 8.18 6.71 4.24
N THR A 49 7.68 7.80 3.67
CA THR A 49 8.53 8.93 3.29
C THR A 49 9.01 9.69 4.53
N LEU A 50 10.21 10.25 4.44
CA LEU A 50 10.76 11.21 5.39
C LEU A 50 10.41 12.67 5.01
N ASP A 51 9.81 12.88 3.83
CA ASP A 51 9.31 14.19 3.40
C ASP A 51 8.10 14.59 4.24
N LYS A 52 8.25 15.65 5.03
CA LYS A 52 7.20 16.17 5.92
C LYS A 52 6.00 16.75 5.18
N SER A 53 6.14 17.10 3.91
CA SER A 53 5.06 17.64 3.07
C SER A 53 4.20 16.54 2.43
N SER A 54 4.62 15.29 2.56
CA SER A 54 3.95 14.13 1.98
C SER A 54 3.59 13.13 3.07
N GLN A 55 2.50 12.38 2.85
CA GLN A 55 2.19 11.18 3.62
C GLN A 55 2.27 9.95 2.72
N PHE A 56 3.22 9.96 1.77
CA PHE A 56 3.52 8.80 0.95
C PHE A 56 4.05 7.65 1.80
N HIS A 57 3.43 6.49 1.65
CA HIS A 57 3.80 5.29 2.37
C HIS A 57 3.49 4.05 1.53
N ILE A 58 4.16 2.95 1.87
CA ILE A 58 4.06 1.65 1.19
C ILE A 58 3.78 0.59 2.25
N GLY A 59 2.87 -0.33 1.95
CA GLY A 59 2.44 -1.35 2.89
C GLY A 59 1.99 -2.64 2.24
N TYR A 60 1.94 -3.70 3.06
CA TYR A 60 1.32 -4.96 2.67
C TYR A 60 -0.19 -4.85 2.69
N TYR A 61 -0.85 -5.49 1.72
CA TYR A 61 -2.29 -5.69 1.71
C TYR A 61 -2.61 -7.17 1.90
N ARG A 62 -3.48 -7.48 2.86
CA ARG A 62 -3.96 -8.83 3.19
C ARG A 62 -5.46 -8.93 3.00
N ASP A 63 -5.91 -9.84 2.14
CA ASP A 63 -7.34 -10.11 2.00
C ASP A 63 -7.93 -10.76 3.26
N SER A 64 -7.12 -11.52 4.01
CA SER A 64 -7.47 -12.14 5.29
C SER A 64 -6.29 -12.02 6.28
N PRO A 65 -6.54 -11.79 7.59
CA PRO A 65 -5.48 -11.75 8.59
C PRO A 65 -4.70 -13.07 8.72
N ASP A 66 -5.32 -14.19 8.38
CA ASP A 66 -4.71 -15.54 8.46
C ASP A 66 -3.86 -15.89 7.22
N GLU A 67 -3.86 -15.02 6.21
CA GLU A 67 -3.13 -15.22 4.96
C GLU A 67 -1.87 -14.34 4.88
N LEU A 68 -0.90 -14.80 4.08
CA LEU A 68 0.22 -13.95 3.68
C LEU A 68 -0.27 -12.77 2.84
N PRO A 69 0.43 -11.63 2.84
CA PRO A 69 0.10 -10.50 1.99
C PRO A 69 -0.12 -10.90 0.53
N SER A 70 -1.23 -10.43 -0.03
CA SER A 70 -1.58 -10.68 -1.43
C SER A 70 -0.68 -9.88 -2.37
N PHE A 71 -0.36 -8.64 -1.99
CA PHE A 71 0.52 -7.73 -2.72
C PHE A 71 1.02 -6.58 -1.84
N VAL A 72 1.85 -5.71 -2.42
CA VAL A 72 2.29 -4.43 -1.86
C VAL A 72 1.60 -3.29 -2.59
N ALA A 73 1.18 -2.27 -1.86
CA ALA A 73 0.60 -1.07 -2.43
C ALA A 73 1.13 0.19 -1.75
N SER A 74 0.97 1.34 -2.41
CA SER A 74 1.32 2.65 -1.90
C SER A 74 0.14 3.60 -1.89
N ASN A 75 0.14 4.55 -0.97
CA ASN A 75 -0.79 5.69 -0.97
C ASN A 75 -0.07 6.96 -0.50
N ASN A 76 -0.59 8.14 -0.88
CA ASN A 76 -0.26 9.41 -0.24
C ASN A 76 -1.51 9.92 0.48
N ALA A 77 -1.53 9.80 1.80
CA ALA A 77 -2.74 10.04 2.59
C ALA A 77 -3.17 11.52 2.65
N ILE A 78 -2.29 12.46 2.29
CA ILE A 78 -2.66 13.88 2.11
C ILE A 78 -3.49 14.08 0.84
N GLU A 79 -3.25 13.27 -0.20
CA GLU A 79 -3.85 13.51 -1.51
C GLU A 79 -5.26 12.90 -1.60
N ASN A 80 -5.40 11.61 -1.32
CA ASN A 80 -6.66 10.88 -1.48
C ASN A 80 -6.59 9.47 -0.89
N ASN A 81 -7.71 8.76 -0.94
CA ASN A 81 -7.87 7.38 -0.48
C ASN A 81 -7.51 6.31 -1.53
N ARG A 82 -6.90 6.68 -2.67
CA ARG A 82 -6.63 5.73 -3.76
C ARG A 82 -5.25 5.13 -3.59
N PHE A 83 -5.21 3.81 -3.53
CA PHE A 83 -3.95 3.08 -3.46
C PHE A 83 -3.47 2.73 -4.87
N LYS A 84 -2.16 2.60 -5.01
CA LYS A 84 -1.50 2.13 -6.23
C LYS A 84 -0.84 0.79 -5.94
N LEU A 85 -1.03 -0.17 -6.84
CA LEU A 85 -0.36 -1.46 -6.78
C LEU A 85 1.15 -1.30 -7.00
N CYS A 86 1.98 -2.03 -6.25
CA CYS A 86 3.44 -1.91 -6.26
C CYS A 86 4.14 -3.27 -6.29
N GLY A 87 3.58 -4.24 -7.00
CA GLY A 87 4.13 -5.60 -7.09
C GLY A 87 3.71 -6.49 -5.91
N ASP A 88 4.21 -7.73 -5.89
CA ASP A 88 3.83 -8.75 -4.90
C ASP A 88 4.82 -8.90 -3.74
N ASN A 89 5.87 -8.07 -3.72
CA ASN A 89 6.91 -8.06 -2.69
C ASN A 89 7.50 -6.65 -2.53
N ILE A 90 8.23 -6.44 -1.43
CA ILE A 90 8.75 -5.11 -1.07
C ILE A 90 9.88 -4.64 -2.01
N PHE A 91 10.64 -5.55 -2.61
CA PHE A 91 11.71 -5.21 -3.56
C PHE A 91 11.13 -4.62 -4.85
N ALA A 92 10.04 -5.19 -5.37
CA ALA A 92 9.31 -4.62 -6.49
C ALA A 92 8.82 -3.19 -6.20
N ALA A 93 8.25 -2.97 -5.01
CA ALA A 93 7.74 -1.65 -4.63
C ALA A 93 8.85 -0.59 -4.56
N VAL A 94 9.97 -0.91 -3.92
CA VAL A 94 11.14 -0.03 -3.83
C VAL A 94 11.77 0.20 -5.20
N HIS A 95 11.84 -0.84 -6.05
CA HIS A 95 12.35 -0.72 -7.42
C HIS A 95 11.51 0.24 -8.27
N LEU A 96 10.19 0.07 -8.27
CA LEU A 96 9.26 0.95 -8.98
C LEU A 96 9.37 2.40 -8.50
N TYR A 97 9.49 2.60 -7.19
CA TYR A 97 9.69 3.93 -6.61
C TYR A 97 11.03 4.54 -7.02
N ALA A 98 12.13 3.80 -6.91
CA ALA A 98 13.46 4.26 -7.31
C ALA A 98 13.53 4.60 -8.81
N ARG A 99 12.87 3.80 -9.66
CA ARG A 99 12.77 4.10 -11.10
C ARG A 99 11.97 5.36 -11.39
N ALA A 100 10.90 5.62 -10.63
CA ALA A 100 10.14 6.86 -10.75
C ALA A 100 11.00 8.07 -10.34
N ILE A 101 11.78 7.96 -9.27
CA ILE A 101 12.75 8.99 -8.86
C ILE A 101 13.79 9.20 -9.95
N LEU A 102 14.39 8.13 -10.50
CA LEU A 102 15.42 8.24 -11.53
C LEU A 102 14.91 8.95 -12.79
N LYS A 103 13.64 8.71 -13.16
CA LYS A 103 12.98 9.39 -14.29
C LYS A 103 12.81 10.89 -14.04
N SER A 104 12.52 11.28 -12.80
CA SER A 104 12.36 12.70 -12.42
C SER A 104 13.68 13.40 -12.14
N ASN A 105 14.66 12.68 -11.60
CA ASN A 105 15.96 13.17 -11.17
C ASN A 105 17.03 12.13 -11.55
N ASN A 106 17.79 12.41 -12.61
CA ASN A 106 18.80 11.49 -13.15
C ASN A 106 20.08 11.44 -12.27
N LYS A 107 19.99 10.81 -11.09
CA LYS A 107 21.09 10.67 -10.13
C LYS A 107 21.82 9.34 -10.34
N ALA A 108 23.16 9.38 -10.46
CA ALA A 108 24.00 8.20 -10.68
C ALA A 108 23.85 7.16 -9.55
N ASP A 109 23.82 7.60 -8.29
CA ASP A 109 23.70 6.71 -7.14
C ASP A 109 22.39 5.92 -7.13
N VAL A 110 21.29 6.51 -7.61
CA VAL A 110 19.99 5.84 -7.76
C VAL A 110 20.07 4.74 -8.82
N LYS A 111 20.81 4.98 -9.91
CA LYS A 111 21.02 3.98 -10.97
C LYS A 111 21.84 2.79 -10.47
N THR A 112 22.89 3.04 -9.69
CA THR A 112 23.68 1.98 -9.05
C THR A 112 22.83 1.15 -8.10
N PHE A 113 22.06 1.82 -7.22
CA PHE A 113 21.14 1.15 -6.30
C PHE A 113 20.11 0.28 -7.02
N ILE A 114 19.51 0.77 -8.10
CA ILE A 114 18.57 -0.02 -8.92
C ILE A 114 19.26 -1.29 -9.46
N SER A 115 20.50 -1.16 -9.94
CA SER A 115 21.26 -2.30 -10.49
C SER A 115 21.55 -3.36 -9.42
N ASP A 116 21.94 -2.92 -8.21
CA ASP A 116 22.18 -3.82 -7.07
C ASP A 116 20.89 -4.52 -6.63
N LEU A 117 19.78 -3.79 -6.61
CA LEU A 117 18.45 -4.31 -6.29
C LEU A 117 18.00 -5.36 -7.31
N GLU A 118 18.22 -5.11 -8.61
CA GLU A 118 17.92 -6.06 -9.69
C GLU A 118 18.75 -7.34 -9.58
N ASN A 119 20.04 -7.21 -9.27
CA ASN A 119 20.92 -8.37 -9.03
C ASN A 119 20.47 -9.19 -7.83
N TYR A 120 20.10 -8.53 -6.73
CA TYR A 120 19.58 -9.21 -5.54
C TYR A 120 18.26 -9.93 -5.84
N ALA A 121 17.30 -9.24 -6.48
CA ALA A 121 16.02 -9.81 -6.86
C ALA A 121 16.18 -11.02 -7.77
N LYS A 122 17.07 -10.94 -8.78
CA LYS A 122 17.40 -12.05 -9.67
C LYS A 122 17.98 -13.25 -8.92
N LYS A 123 18.94 -13.01 -8.01
CA LYS A 123 19.56 -14.06 -7.19
C LYS A 123 18.53 -14.78 -6.31
N HIS A 124 17.61 -14.03 -5.72
CA HIS A 124 16.60 -14.55 -4.79
C HIS A 124 15.25 -14.88 -5.43
N LYS A 125 15.15 -14.75 -6.77
CA LYS A 125 13.94 -15.04 -7.56
C LYS A 125 12.71 -14.22 -7.14
N PHE A 126 12.93 -12.97 -6.75
CA PHE A 126 11.84 -12.00 -6.56
C PHE A 126 11.48 -11.36 -7.89
N SER A 127 10.19 -11.28 -8.21
CA SER A 127 9.72 -10.47 -9.33
C SER A 127 9.85 -9.00 -8.98
N LEU A 128 10.21 -8.16 -9.96
CA LEU A 128 10.20 -6.70 -9.85
C LEU A 128 9.06 -6.07 -10.64
N ASP A 129 8.15 -6.87 -11.18
CA ASP A 129 7.01 -6.40 -11.95
C ASP A 129 5.94 -5.78 -11.06
N GLU A 130 5.29 -4.72 -11.55
CA GLU A 130 4.15 -4.10 -10.86
C GLU A 130 2.96 -5.07 -10.73
N THR A 131 2.80 -5.97 -11.71
CA THR A 131 1.75 -6.99 -11.70
C THR A 131 2.36 -8.36 -11.98
N THR A 132 2.08 -9.32 -11.11
CA THR A 132 2.57 -10.71 -11.24
C THR A 132 1.41 -11.69 -11.48
N PRO A 133 1.69 -12.95 -11.86
CA PRO A 133 0.64 -13.98 -11.98
C PRO A 133 -0.19 -14.15 -10.71
N LYS A 134 0.43 -14.03 -9.52
CA LYS A 134 -0.26 -14.06 -8.22
C LYS A 134 -1.30 -12.94 -8.12
N ILE A 135 -0.90 -11.70 -8.46
CA ILE A 135 -1.80 -10.55 -8.45
C ILE A 135 -2.94 -10.73 -9.46
N ASN A 136 -2.63 -11.22 -10.65
CA ASN A 136 -3.65 -11.47 -11.67
C ASN A 136 -4.62 -12.57 -11.26
N ALA A 137 -4.16 -13.62 -10.57
CA ALA A 137 -5.03 -14.63 -10.00
C ALA A 137 -5.96 -14.03 -8.94
N ARG A 138 -5.46 -13.15 -8.06
CA ARG A 138 -6.30 -12.41 -7.11
C ARG A 138 -7.33 -11.54 -7.83
N LYS A 139 -6.94 -10.78 -8.87
CA LYS A 139 -7.86 -9.90 -9.61
C LYS A 139 -9.11 -10.63 -10.12
N LYS A 140 -8.98 -11.91 -10.50
CA LYS A 140 -10.10 -12.76 -10.91
C LYS A 140 -11.08 -13.12 -9.78
N LYS A 141 -10.64 -13.04 -8.52
CA LYS A 141 -11.43 -13.32 -7.32
C LYS A 141 -12.08 -12.08 -6.71
N ILE A 142 -11.79 -10.89 -7.23
CA ILE A 142 -12.33 -9.64 -6.69
C ILE A 142 -13.83 -9.57 -6.97
N ASN A 143 -14.65 -9.47 -5.92
CA ASN A 143 -16.10 -9.35 -6.04
C ASN A 143 -16.51 -7.94 -6.49
N CYS A 144 -15.80 -6.92 -5.98
CA CYS A 144 -15.95 -5.55 -6.44
C CYS A 144 -14.71 -4.72 -6.19
N THR A 145 -14.47 -3.76 -7.07
CA THR A 145 -13.46 -2.75 -6.83
C THR A 145 -14.02 -1.72 -5.85
N LEU A 146 -13.28 -1.39 -4.80
CA LEU A 146 -13.68 -0.39 -3.79
C LEU A 146 -13.28 1.03 -4.22
N LEU A 147 -13.65 2.04 -3.44
CA LEU A 147 -13.23 3.43 -3.63
C LEU A 147 -11.71 3.61 -3.48
N ASN A 148 -11.08 2.75 -2.66
CA ASN A 148 -9.63 2.73 -2.45
C ASN A 148 -8.82 2.07 -3.59
N THR A 149 -9.50 1.61 -4.65
CA THR A 149 -8.99 0.91 -5.86
C THR A 149 -8.51 -0.53 -5.70
N LEU A 150 -8.30 -1.04 -4.48
CA LEU A 150 -7.67 -2.34 -4.25
C LEU A 150 -8.62 -3.53 -4.45
N GLY A 151 -9.92 -3.30 -4.25
CA GLY A 151 -10.97 -4.30 -4.42
C GLY A 151 -11.04 -5.32 -3.29
N MET A 152 -12.21 -5.91 -3.11
CA MET A 152 -12.55 -6.83 -2.03
C MET A 152 -12.64 -8.26 -2.54
N VAL A 153 -12.15 -9.21 -1.75
CA VAL A 153 -12.25 -10.66 -2.01
C VAL A 153 -12.99 -11.30 -0.84
N VAL A 154 -14.14 -11.89 -1.12
CA VAL A 154 -14.93 -12.67 -0.17
C VAL A 154 -15.34 -14.00 -0.82
N PRO A 155 -15.39 -15.11 -0.06
CA PRO A 155 -15.89 -16.38 -0.56
C PRO A 155 -17.31 -16.25 -1.12
N CYS A 156 -17.57 -16.89 -2.27
CA CYS A 156 -18.90 -16.94 -2.88
C CYS A 156 -19.18 -18.36 -3.36
N GLU A 157 -20.28 -18.94 -2.88
CA GLU A 157 -20.74 -20.28 -3.26
C GLU A 157 -22.22 -20.22 -3.60
N ASN A 158 -22.62 -20.70 -4.79
CA ASN A 158 -24.02 -20.73 -5.24
C ASN A 158 -24.76 -19.39 -5.05
N ASP A 159 -24.12 -18.28 -5.47
CA ASP A 159 -24.62 -16.90 -5.31
C ASP A 159 -24.80 -16.41 -3.86
N ILE A 160 -24.24 -17.14 -2.88
CA ILE A 160 -24.20 -16.75 -1.47
C ILE A 160 -22.81 -16.19 -1.14
N GLY A 161 -22.77 -14.98 -0.59
CA GLY A 161 -21.54 -14.36 -0.06
C GLY A 161 -21.40 -12.88 -0.39
N TYR A 162 -21.68 -12.48 -1.62
CA TYR A 162 -21.58 -11.09 -2.07
C TYR A 162 -22.85 -10.65 -2.81
N ARG A 163 -23.29 -9.41 -2.54
CA ARG A 163 -24.35 -8.74 -3.29
C ARG A 163 -23.87 -7.36 -3.72
N PRO A 164 -23.99 -7.00 -5.01
CA PRO A 164 -23.60 -5.67 -5.47
C PRO A 164 -24.50 -4.60 -4.86
N VAL A 165 -23.88 -3.46 -4.52
CA VAL A 165 -24.59 -2.25 -4.14
C VAL A 165 -25.36 -1.75 -5.38
N PRO A 166 -26.62 -1.26 -5.25
CA PRO A 166 -27.42 -0.79 -6.38
C PRO A 166 -26.94 0.55 -6.98
N PHE A 167 -25.73 1.00 -6.63
CA PHE A 167 -25.15 2.27 -7.04
C PHE A 167 -23.81 2.03 -7.74
N THR A 168 -23.54 2.83 -8.77
CA THR A 168 -22.19 2.92 -9.34
C THR A 168 -21.27 3.69 -8.38
N LYS A 169 -19.96 3.49 -8.49
CA LYS A 169 -18.96 4.25 -7.71
C LYS A 169 -19.12 5.77 -7.85
N GLY A 170 -19.44 6.24 -9.06
CA GLY A 170 -19.67 7.67 -9.34
C GLY A 170 -20.88 8.18 -8.56
N SER A 171 -22.03 7.53 -8.74
CA SER A 171 -23.28 7.91 -8.03
C SER A 171 -23.13 7.84 -6.51
N LEU A 172 -22.45 6.83 -5.98
CA LEU A 172 -22.18 6.71 -4.54
C LEU A 172 -21.30 7.88 -4.04
N SER A 173 -20.27 8.25 -4.81
CA SER A 173 -19.40 9.38 -4.47
C SER A 173 -20.16 10.71 -4.47
N GLU A 174 -21.08 10.90 -5.41
CA GLU A 174 -21.95 12.08 -5.47
C GLU A 174 -22.91 12.15 -4.28
N ILE A 175 -23.55 11.03 -3.92
CA ILE A 175 -24.42 10.93 -2.74
C ILE A 175 -23.65 11.30 -1.48
N LEU A 176 -22.45 10.75 -1.28
CA LEU A 176 -21.63 11.04 -0.10
C LEU A 176 -21.23 12.52 -0.05
N LYS A 177 -20.80 13.10 -1.17
CA LYS A 177 -20.46 14.54 -1.25
C LYS A 177 -21.66 15.41 -0.89
N LYS A 178 -22.83 15.12 -1.43
CA LYS A 178 -24.04 15.90 -1.16
C LYS A 178 -24.38 15.93 0.33
N ASN A 179 -24.28 14.80 1.03
CA ASN A 179 -24.67 14.70 2.44
C ASN A 179 -23.63 15.28 3.41
N ILE A 180 -22.34 15.26 3.07
CA ILE A 180 -21.28 15.83 3.91
C ILE A 180 -21.26 17.37 3.83
N PHE A 181 -21.55 17.94 2.64
CA PHE A 181 -21.52 19.38 2.40
C PHE A 181 -22.91 20.02 2.35
N SER A 182 -23.98 19.28 2.67
CA SER A 182 -25.30 19.89 2.81
C SER A 182 -25.26 20.81 4.04
N PRO A 183 -25.56 22.11 3.91
CA PRO A 183 -25.73 22.95 5.08
C PRO A 183 -26.82 22.30 5.94
N CYS A 184 -26.53 22.08 7.23
CA CYS A 184 -27.60 21.79 8.18
C CYS A 184 -28.64 22.90 8.03
N ILE A 185 -29.81 22.58 7.48
CA ILE A 185 -30.99 23.41 7.65
C ILE A 185 -31.28 23.34 9.15
N ARG A 186 -30.84 24.35 9.88
CA ARG A 186 -31.31 24.65 11.24
C ARG A 186 -32.55 25.50 11.13
#